data_AF-A0A9P8FRX7-F1
#
_entry.id   AF-A0A9P8FRX7-F1
#
_cell.length_a   1.000
_cell.length_b   1.000
_cell.length_c   1.000
_cell.angle_alpha   90.00
_cell.angle_beta   90.00
_cell.angle_gamma   90.00
#
_symmetry.space_group_name_H-M   'P 1'
#
loop_
_entity.id
_entity.type
_entity.pdbx_description
1 polymer ?
#
loop_
_entity_poly.entity_id
_entity_poly.type
_entity_poly.pdbx_seq_one_letter_code
_entity_poly.pdbx_strand_id
1 'polypeptide(L)'
;MAIQDNTIVGLRTQILENWAFLRPDQSKPVIVISCICIDYEAIIAENYFHGKIYKVSSRCDTVEEALRELLDSTSELISFALHGRRDVHNNIVISQEKHQ
;
A
#
# COMPACT_ATOMS: atom_id res chain seq x y z
N MET A 1 -11.38 -6.37 -25.31
CA MET A 1 -10.28 -6.53 -24.33
C MET A 1 -9.81 -5.20 -23.70
N ALA A 2 -10.46 -4.04 -23.92
CA ALA A 2 -9.98 -2.75 -23.37
C ALA A 2 -10.37 -2.45 -21.90
N ILE A 3 -11.30 -3.20 -21.30
CA ILE A 3 -11.82 -2.90 -19.95
C ILE A 3 -10.80 -3.29 -18.87
N GLN A 4 -10.15 -4.44 -18.99
CA GLN A 4 -9.13 -4.89 -18.03
C GLN A 4 -7.89 -3.99 -18.05
N ASP A 5 -7.44 -3.57 -19.24
CA ASP A 5 -6.28 -2.67 -19.36
C ASP A 5 -6.52 -1.31 -18.67
N ASN A 6 -7.73 -0.77 -18.80
CA ASN A 6 -8.13 0.46 -18.11
C ASN A 6 -8.15 0.29 -16.59
N THR A 7 -8.60 -0.87 -16.09
CA THR A 7 -8.59 -1.20 -14.66
C THR A 7 -7.16 -1.26 -14.12
N ILE A 8 -6.24 -1.93 -14.81
CA ILE A 8 -4.84 -2.07 -14.39
C ILE A 8 -4.12 -0.72 -14.36
N VAL A 9 -4.29 0.11 -15.40
CA VAL A 9 -3.73 1.47 -15.43
C VAL A 9 -4.30 2.31 -14.29
N GLY A 10 -5.61 2.26 -14.08
CA GLY A 10 -6.28 2.98 -12.99
C GLY A 10 -5.77 2.60 -11.60
N LEU A 11 -5.54 1.32 -11.35
CA LEU A 11 -4.97 0.83 -10.08
C LEU A 11 -3.53 1.34 -9.88
N ARG A 12 -2.69 1.23 -10.92
CA ARG A 12 -1.30 1.70 -10.85
C ARG A 12 -1.20 3.20 -10.56
N THR A 13 -2.04 4.01 -11.20
CA THR A 13 -2.09 5.45 -10.96
C THR A 13 -2.43 5.75 -9.50
N GLN A 14 -3.50 5.16 -8.96
CA GLN A 14 -3.91 5.38 -7.57
C GLN A 14 -2.85 4.96 -6.56
N ILE A 15 -2.16 3.83 -6.79
CA ILE A 15 -1.07 3.38 -5.91
C ILE A 15 0.09 4.39 -5.91
N LEU A 16 0.47 4.91 -7.08
CA LEU A 16 1.54 5.90 -7.18
C LEU A 16 1.16 7.25 -6.57
N GLU A 17 -0.09 7.69 -6.73
CA GLU A 17 -0.63 8.88 -6.07
C GLU A 17 -0.59 8.72 -4.55
N ASN A 18 -1.02 7.57 -4.05
CA ASN A 18 -0.96 7.26 -2.63
C ASN A 18 0.49 7.30 -2.10
N TRP A 19 1.42 6.72 -2.87
CA TRP A 19 2.83 6.72 -2.47
C TRP A 19 3.45 8.11 -2.48
N ALA A 20 3.13 8.93 -3.50
CA ALA A 20 3.59 10.32 -3.59
C ALA A 20 3.08 11.17 -2.41
N PHE A 21 1.86 10.92 -1.94
CA PHE A 21 1.35 11.54 -0.72
C PHE A 21 2.16 11.14 0.53
N LEU A 22 2.47 9.85 0.68
CA LEU A 22 3.19 9.33 1.85
C LEU A 22 4.67 9.70 1.89
N ARG A 23 5.30 9.86 0.73
CA ARG A 23 6.75 10.04 0.54
C ARG A 23 7.02 11.06 -0.58
N PRO A 24 6.71 12.35 -0.37
CA PRO A 24 6.85 13.38 -1.40
C PRO A 24 8.32 13.66 -1.79
N ASP A 25 9.27 13.27 -0.94
CA ASP A 25 10.71 13.44 -1.12
C ASP A 25 11.39 12.29 -1.87
N GLN A 26 10.69 11.17 -2.10
CA GLN A 26 11.26 10.01 -2.79
C GLN A 26 11.25 10.16 -4.31
N SER A 27 12.36 9.80 -4.94
CA SER A 27 12.49 9.83 -6.40
C SER A 27 11.59 8.79 -7.07
N LYS A 28 10.60 9.29 -7.83
CA LYS A 28 9.78 8.59 -8.86
C LYS A 28 9.73 7.06 -8.69
N PRO A 29 8.92 6.54 -7.74
CA PRO A 29 8.73 5.11 -7.60
C PRO A 29 8.09 4.53 -8.87
N VAL A 30 8.34 3.26 -9.12
CA VAL A 30 7.69 2.47 -10.18
C VAL A 30 6.96 1.29 -9.57
N ILE A 31 5.91 0.86 -10.27
CA ILE A 31 5.22 -0.39 -9.97
C ILE A 31 5.74 -1.46 -10.91
N VAL A 32 6.36 -2.49 -10.34
CA VAL A 32 6.84 -3.69 -11.02
C VAL A 32 5.88 -4.83 -10.72
N ILE A 33 5.52 -5.61 -11.74
CA ILE A 33 4.80 -6.86 -11.56
C ILE A 33 5.80 -7.99 -11.71
N SER A 34 5.93 -8.81 -10.66
CA SER A 34 6.70 -10.04 -10.69
C SER A 34 5.76 -11.21 -10.89
N CYS A 35 6.22 -12.21 -11.66
CA CYS A 35 5.50 -13.47 -11.86
C CYS A 35 6.43 -14.61 -11.45
N ILE A 36 6.06 -15.37 -10.41
CA ILE A 36 6.86 -16.48 -9.87
C ILE A 36 5.99 -17.72 -9.85
N CYS A 37 6.34 -18.72 -10.67
CA CYS A 37 5.70 -20.04 -10.66
C CYS A 37 4.17 -20.01 -10.79
N ILE A 38 3.61 -19.06 -11.56
CA ILE A 38 2.18 -18.74 -11.81
C ILE A 38 1.55 -17.70 -10.88
N ASP A 39 2.19 -17.37 -9.76
CA ASP A 39 1.72 -16.33 -8.84
C ASP A 39 2.20 -14.95 -9.30
N TYR A 40 1.42 -13.91 -9.01
CA TYR A 40 1.75 -12.52 -9.28
C TYR A 40 1.98 -11.74 -7.99
N GLU A 41 3.00 -10.89 -7.99
CA GLU A 41 3.27 -9.92 -6.92
C GLU A 41 3.38 -8.52 -7.54
N ALA A 42 2.78 -7.52 -6.89
CA ALA A 42 2.92 -6.12 -7.25
C ALA A 42 3.89 -5.43 -6.28
N ILE A 43 4.86 -4.70 -6.82
CA ILE A 43 5.99 -4.17 -6.06
C ILE A 43 6.11 -2.68 -6.32
N ILE A 44 6.16 -1.86 -5.27
CA ILE A 44 6.62 -0.47 -5.33
C ILE A 44 8.13 -0.47 -5.11
N ALA A 45 8.87 -0.03 -6.11
CA ALA A 45 10.33 0.03 -6.05
C ALA A 45 10.86 1.34 -6.61
N GLU A 46 12.11 1.64 -6.30
CA GLU A 46 12.83 2.76 -6.88
C GLU A 46 13.14 2.50 -8.37
N ASN A 47 13.04 3.54 -9.19
CA ASN A 47 13.22 3.45 -10.63
C ASN A 47 14.71 3.44 -11.05
N TYR A 48 15.47 2.43 -10.61
CA TYR A 48 16.87 2.22 -11.01
C TYR A 48 17.24 0.74 -11.06
N PHE A 49 18.32 0.42 -11.78
CA PHE A 49 18.83 -0.94 -12.05
C PHE A 49 19.18 -1.76 -10.79
N HIS A 50 19.27 -1.11 -9.62
CA HIS A 50 19.42 -1.71 -8.28
C HIS A 50 18.51 -1.01 -7.26
N GLY A 51 17.32 -0.62 -7.71
CA GLY A 51 16.39 0.19 -6.93
C GLY A 51 15.96 -0.51 -5.64
N LYS A 52 15.78 0.29 -4.58
CA LYS A 52 15.24 -0.20 -3.32
C LYS A 52 13.80 -0.66 -3.49
N ILE A 53 13.45 -1.84 -2.97
CA ILE A 53 12.07 -2.29 -2.82
C ILE A 53 11.47 -1.60 -1.59
N TYR A 54 10.34 -0.93 -1.78
CA TYR A 54 9.64 -0.25 -0.69
C TYR A 54 8.49 -1.06 -0.12
N LYS A 55 7.73 -1.72 -0.99
CA LYS A 55 6.55 -2.50 -0.61
C LYS A 55 6.23 -3.55 -1.66
N VAL A 56 5.66 -4.66 -1.21
CA VAL A 56 5.27 -5.82 -2.03
C VAL A 56 3.87 -6.24 -1.56
N SER A 57 3.00 -6.62 -2.49
CA SER A 57 1.78 -7.37 -2.18
C SER A 57 2.11 -8.80 -1.75
N SER A 58 1.12 -9.53 -1.25
CA SER A 58 1.21 -10.99 -1.22
C SER A 58 1.18 -11.58 -2.64
N ARG A 59 1.38 -12.90 -2.72
CA ARG A 59 1.25 -13.66 -3.95
C ARG A 59 -0.22 -13.86 -4.28
N CYS A 60 -0.63 -13.46 -5.48
CA CYS A 60 -2.00 -13.55 -5.94
C CYS A 60 -2.10 -14.32 -7.25
N ASP A 61 -3.29 -14.84 -7.54
CA ASP A 61 -3.57 -15.59 -8.77
C ASP A 61 -3.59 -14.68 -10.01
N THR A 62 -3.84 -13.38 -9.81
CA THR A 62 -3.91 -12.39 -10.90
C THR A 62 -3.14 -11.10 -10.59
N VAL A 63 -2.71 -10.41 -11.66
CA VAL A 63 -2.10 -9.08 -11.57
C VAL A 63 -3.04 -8.06 -10.94
N GLU A 64 -4.34 -8.16 -11.24
CA GLU A 64 -5.36 -7.24 -10.74
C GLU A 64 -5.53 -7.35 -9.22
N GLU A 65 -5.53 -8.58 -8.68
CA GLU A 65 -5.58 -8.82 -7.23
C GLU A 65 -4.32 -8.34 -6.53
N ALA A 66 -3.13 -8.63 -7.07
CA ALA A 66 -1.88 -8.14 -6.52
C ALA A 66 -1.84 -6.60 -6.45
N LEU A 67 -2.35 -5.93 -7.48
CA LEU A 67 -2.48 -4.46 -7.49
C LEU A 67 -3.54 -3.95 -6.51
N ARG A 68 -4.69 -4.63 -6.36
CA ARG A 68 -5.70 -4.27 -5.37
C ARG A 68 -5.16 -4.36 -3.94
N GLU A 69 -4.49 -5.46 -3.61
CA GLU A 69 -3.90 -5.62 -2.28
C GLU A 69 -2.84 -4.53 -2.00
N LEU A 70 -2.03 -4.20 -3.00
CA LEU A 70 -1.06 -3.12 -2.88
C LEU A 70 -1.73 -1.74 -2.71
N LEU A 71 -2.84 -1.49 -3.41
CA LEU A 71 -3.65 -0.28 -3.26
C LEU A 71 -4.27 -0.19 -1.87
N ASP A 72 -4.88 -1.26 -1.37
CA ASP A 72 -5.45 -1.31 -0.03
C ASP A 72 -4.39 -1.00 1.01
N SER A 73 -3.22 -1.65 0.90
CA SER A 73 -2.15 -1.46 1.87
C SER A 73 -1.52 -0.06 1.83
N THR A 74 -1.47 0.60 0.66
CA THR A 74 -1.04 2.02 0.60
C THR A 74 -2.11 2.97 1.11
N SER A 75 -3.39 2.65 0.91
CA SER A 75 -4.52 3.42 1.43
C SER A 75 -4.60 3.35 2.96
N GLU A 76 -4.32 2.19 3.56
CA GLU A 76 -4.18 2.04 5.00
C GLU A 76 -3.08 2.93 5.56
N LEU A 77 -1.91 2.97 4.90
CA LEU A 77 -0.79 3.84 5.31
C LEU A 77 -1.20 5.32 5.28
N ILE A 78 -1.98 5.75 4.29
CA ILE A 78 -2.52 7.11 4.24
C ILE A 78 -3.48 7.35 5.40
N SER A 79 -4.39 6.40 5.64
CA SER A 79 -5.34 6.49 6.75
C SER A 79 -4.60 6.65 8.08
N PHE A 80 -3.53 5.88 8.31
CA PHE A 80 -2.67 6.02 9.49
C PHE A 80 -1.94 7.36 9.54
N ALA A 81 -1.42 7.86 8.42
CA ALA A 81 -0.73 9.15 8.37
C ALA A 81 -1.68 10.33 8.65
N LEU A 82 -2.92 10.26 8.17
CA LEU A 82 -3.93 11.31 8.34
C LEU A 82 -4.58 11.30 9.72
N HIS A 83 -4.84 10.13 10.29
CA HIS A 83 -5.65 10.02 11.51
C HIS A 83 -4.84 9.72 12.77
N GLY A 84 -3.52 9.47 12.67
CA GLY A 84 -2.73 8.92 13.76
C GLY A 84 -3.24 7.53 14.17
N ARG A 85 -2.55 6.83 15.10
CA ARG A 85 -3.10 5.57 15.66
C ARG A 85 -4.46 5.87 16.28
N ARG A 86 -5.55 5.47 15.62
CA ARG A 86 -6.74 5.10 16.37
C ARG A 86 -6.43 3.73 16.94
N ASP A 87 -5.95 3.70 18.17
CA ASP A 87 -5.84 2.49 18.96
C ASP A 87 -7.18 1.77 18.92
N VAL A 88 -7.25 0.71 18.11
CA VAL A 88 -8.31 -0.28 18.19
C VAL A 88 -8.00 -1.12 19.41
N HIS A 89 -8.24 -0.57 20.61
CA HIS A 89 -8.40 -1.27 21.89
C HIS A 89 -9.07 -0.31 22.89
N ASN A 90 -10.33 0.01 22.60
CA ASN A 90 -11.19 0.73 23.52
C ASN A 90 -11.69 -0.28 24.58
N ASN A 91 -10.94 -0.46 25.67
CA ASN A 91 -11.40 -1.03 26.95
C ASN A 91 -10.28 -0.93 28.00
N ILE A 92 -10.01 0.27 28.52
CA ILE A 92 -9.42 0.41 29.86
C ILE A 92 -10.23 1.46 30.61
N VAL A 93 -11.07 0.96 31.52
CA VAL A 93 -11.70 1.73 32.59
C VAL A 93 -10.59 2.29 33.47
N ILE A 94 -10.41 3.61 33.48
CA ILE A 94 -9.60 4.28 34.51
C ILE A 94 -10.56 4.80 35.56
N SER A 95 -10.79 3.99 36.59
CA SER A 95 -11.28 4.47 37.89
C SER A 95 -10.21 5.40 38.46
N GLN A 96 -10.51 6.70 38.54
CA GLN A 96 -9.66 7.64 39.28
C GLN A 96 -9.89 7.46 40.78
N GLU A 97 -8.95 6.80 41.47
CA GLU A 97 -8.81 6.95 42.91
C GLU A 97 -8.20 8.33 43.21
N LYS A 98 -9.01 9.23 43.78
CA LYS A 98 -8.53 10.43 44.45
C LYS A 98 -8.01 10.02 45.82
N HIS A 99 -6.70 10.09 46.03
CA HIS A 99 -6.13 10.09 47.38
C HIS A 99 -6.26 11.48 48.02
N GLN A 100 -6.56 11.43 49.32
CA GLN A 100 -6.75 12.53 50.27
C GLN A 100 -5.48 13.32 50.53
#